data_AF-A0A2H0N8E9-F1
#
_entry.id   AF-A0A2H0N8E9-F1
#
_cell.length_a   1.000
_cell.length_b   1.000
_cell.length_c   1.000
_cell.angle_alpha   90.00
_cell.angle_beta   90.00
_cell.angle_gamma   90.00
#
_symmetry.space_group_name_H-M   'P 1'
#
loop_
_entity.id
_entity.type
_entity.pdbx_description
1 polymer ?
#
loop_
_entity_poly.entity_id
_entity_poly.type
_entity_poly.pdbx_seq_one_letter_code
_entity_poly.pdbx_strand_id
1 'polypeptide(L)'
;CIKNNQWKYVTHSLFYPNYNNIVKSIKKWCHKNNYFFIIKNKAKYEKSTSQYNKEADLVIKDSSEKWFPQTIFEIAKLSDIVINFISSGTYDIIASNTFNISINLMEIDMTSKPSYFFKKEIYEYKGVSVFKNYKEIGKFLENSKLENFTINKNNQKKYIKKYLGQNDRQASKRIIDYILKNS
;
A
#
# COMPACT_ATOMS: atom_id res chain seq x y z
N CYS A 1 -18.03 -32.29 -12.60
CA CYS A 1 -19.40 -32.20 -12.09
C CYS A 1 -19.41 -31.52 -10.73
N ILE A 2 -20.00 -30.33 -10.62
CA ILE A 2 -20.24 -29.65 -9.33
C ILE A 2 -21.70 -29.91 -8.94
N LYS A 3 -21.93 -30.44 -7.74
CA LYS A 3 -23.29 -30.71 -7.22
C LYS A 3 -24.11 -29.43 -7.12
N ASN A 4 -25.41 -29.55 -7.39
CA ASN A 4 -26.42 -28.48 -7.38
C ASN A 4 -26.17 -27.38 -6.35
N ASN A 5 -26.29 -26.13 -6.80
CA ASN A 5 -26.20 -24.88 -6.03
C ASN A 5 -24.83 -24.48 -5.43
N GLN A 6 -23.76 -25.26 -5.57
CA GLN A 6 -22.42 -24.81 -5.10
C GLN A 6 -21.78 -23.71 -5.97
N TRP A 7 -22.26 -23.50 -7.20
CA TRP A 7 -21.82 -22.40 -8.08
C TRP A 7 -22.07 -21.00 -7.48
N LYS A 8 -23.03 -20.85 -6.56
CA LYS A 8 -23.29 -19.58 -5.86
C LYS A 8 -22.10 -19.11 -5.00
N TYR A 9 -21.21 -20.03 -4.61
CA TYR A 9 -19.96 -19.73 -3.90
C TYR A 9 -18.75 -19.58 -4.83
N VAL A 10 -18.91 -19.93 -6.12
CA VAL A 10 -17.85 -19.89 -7.16
C VAL A 10 -17.89 -18.59 -7.98
N THR A 11 -18.82 -17.67 -7.68
CA THR A 11 -18.86 -16.36 -8.34
C THR A 11 -17.69 -15.47 -7.92
N HIS A 12 -17.15 -15.62 -6.71
CA HIS A 12 -16.06 -14.74 -6.22
C HIS A 12 -14.67 -15.09 -6.77
N SER A 13 -14.44 -16.28 -7.32
CA SER A 13 -13.13 -16.65 -7.88
C SER A 13 -12.96 -16.24 -9.35
N LEU A 14 -14.05 -16.11 -10.12
CA LEU A 14 -14.02 -15.75 -11.54
C LEU A 14 -13.86 -14.25 -11.80
N PHE A 15 -14.20 -13.39 -10.83
CA PHE A 15 -14.12 -11.92 -10.95
C PHE A 15 -13.01 -11.29 -10.11
N TYR A 16 -12.09 -12.09 -9.58
CA TYR A 16 -10.99 -11.54 -8.78
C TYR A 16 -10.06 -10.71 -9.68
N PRO A 17 -9.70 -9.48 -9.31
CA PRO A 17 -8.71 -8.71 -10.07
C PRO A 17 -7.45 -9.53 -10.23
N ASN A 18 -7.00 -9.68 -11.49
CA ASN A 18 -5.80 -10.42 -11.79
C ASN A 18 -4.60 -9.59 -11.31
N TYR A 19 -4.11 -9.90 -10.11
CA TYR A 19 -2.94 -9.27 -9.50
C TYR A 19 -1.73 -9.25 -10.44
N ASN A 20 -1.58 -10.28 -11.28
CA ASN A 20 -0.48 -10.34 -12.24
C ASN A 20 -0.58 -9.24 -13.28
N ASN A 21 -1.79 -8.83 -13.70
CA ASN A 21 -1.95 -7.72 -14.65
C ASN A 21 -1.54 -6.39 -14.03
N ILE A 22 -1.85 -6.18 -12.75
CA ILE A 22 -1.40 -5.00 -11.99
C ILE A 22 0.13 -4.98 -11.92
N VAL A 23 0.73 -6.08 -11.45
CA VAL A 23 2.18 -6.22 -11.31
C VAL A 23 2.89 -6.04 -12.66
N LYS A 24 2.39 -6.65 -13.73
CA LYS A 24 2.94 -6.48 -15.09
C LYS A 24 2.84 -5.04 -15.58
N SER A 25 1.75 -4.34 -15.27
CA SER A 25 1.58 -2.93 -15.64
C SER A 25 2.60 -2.05 -14.90
N ILE A 26 2.83 -2.31 -13.61
CA ILE A 26 3.83 -1.61 -12.81
C ILE A 26 5.24 -1.91 -13.35
N LYS A 27 5.58 -3.19 -13.59
CA LYS A 27 6.87 -3.59 -14.18
C LYS A 27 7.12 -2.90 -15.53
N LYS A 28 6.13 -2.89 -16.42
CA LYS A 28 6.22 -2.23 -17.73
C LYS A 28 6.50 -0.73 -17.57
N TRP A 29 5.83 -0.08 -16.63
CA TRP A 29 6.06 1.34 -16.33
C TRP A 29 7.45 1.59 -15.74
N CYS A 30 7.90 0.78 -14.77
CA CYS A 30 9.25 0.86 -14.21
C CYS A 30 10.32 0.66 -15.29
N HIS A 31 10.21 -0.40 -16.09
CA HIS A 31 11.15 -0.73 -17.15
C HIS A 31 11.22 0.38 -18.22
N LYS A 32 10.07 0.92 -18.66
CA LYS A 32 10.03 2.02 -19.64
C LYS A 32 10.78 3.26 -19.16
N ASN A 33 10.82 3.50 -17.85
CA ASN A 33 11.43 4.68 -17.26
C ASN A 33 12.74 4.39 -16.51
N ASN A 34 13.29 3.17 -16.65
CA ASN A 34 14.50 2.75 -15.94
C ASN A 34 14.42 2.89 -14.40
N TYR A 35 13.29 2.54 -13.82
CA TYR A 35 13.09 2.50 -12.37
C TYR A 35 13.30 1.09 -11.81
N PHE A 36 13.84 1.01 -10.60
CA PHE A 36 14.01 -0.25 -9.88
C PHE A 36 12.69 -0.66 -9.21
N PHE A 37 12.19 -1.86 -9.52
CA PHE A 37 10.91 -2.35 -9.04
C PHE A 37 11.08 -3.38 -7.91
N ILE A 38 10.60 -3.01 -6.73
CA ILE A 38 10.62 -3.85 -5.53
C ILE A 38 9.21 -4.34 -5.22
N ILE A 39 9.05 -5.65 -4.98
CA ILE A 39 7.83 -6.22 -4.42
C ILE A 39 8.10 -6.66 -2.99
N LYS A 40 7.23 -6.23 -2.07
CA LYS A 40 7.23 -6.69 -0.69
C LYS A 40 6.04 -7.62 -0.44
N ASN A 41 6.32 -8.83 0.03
CA ASN A 41 5.30 -9.81 0.40
C ASN A 41 5.36 -10.15 1.89
N LYS A 42 4.20 -10.53 2.46
CA LYS A 42 4.15 -11.14 3.80
C LYS A 42 4.43 -12.64 3.67
N ALA A 43 5.19 -13.23 4.60
CA ALA A 43 5.50 -14.68 4.63
C ALA A 43 4.27 -15.57 4.37
N LYS A 44 3.12 -15.25 4.98
CA LYS A 44 1.88 -16.03 4.83
C LYS A 44 1.32 -16.14 3.39
N TYR A 45 1.81 -15.33 2.45
CA TYR A 45 1.40 -15.35 1.05
C TYR A 45 2.48 -15.93 0.11
N GLU A 46 3.53 -16.54 0.63
CA GLU A 46 4.68 -16.99 -0.15
C GLU A 46 4.29 -17.96 -1.29
N LYS A 47 3.47 -18.97 -1.01
CA LYS A 47 3.06 -19.96 -2.01
C LYS A 47 2.25 -19.34 -3.16
N SER A 48 1.48 -18.28 -2.89
CA SER A 48 0.62 -17.63 -3.88
C SER A 48 1.29 -16.46 -4.61
N THR A 49 2.55 -16.16 -4.31
CA THR A 49 3.27 -14.97 -4.83
C THR A 49 4.61 -15.29 -5.48
N SER A 50 4.96 -16.57 -5.63
CA SER A 50 6.23 -17.01 -6.24
C SER A 50 6.43 -16.51 -7.67
N GLN A 51 5.35 -16.27 -8.43
CA GLN A 51 5.44 -15.68 -9.76
C GLN A 51 6.07 -14.28 -9.78
N TYR A 52 6.01 -13.54 -8.67
CA TYR A 52 6.52 -12.16 -8.60
C TYR A 52 8.04 -12.10 -8.62
N ASN A 53 8.74 -13.19 -8.28
CA ASN A 53 10.20 -13.28 -8.40
C ASN A 53 10.70 -13.10 -9.85
N LYS A 54 9.82 -13.29 -10.85
CA LYS A 54 10.15 -13.06 -12.27
C LYS A 54 9.75 -11.66 -12.75
N GLU A 55 8.98 -10.93 -11.95
CA GLU A 55 8.35 -9.67 -12.35
C GLU A 55 8.96 -8.44 -11.68
N ALA A 56 9.66 -8.60 -10.56
CA ALA A 56 10.37 -7.54 -9.85
C ALA A 56 11.89 -7.73 -9.92
N ASP A 57 12.63 -6.63 -9.79
CA ASP A 57 14.09 -6.65 -9.68
C ASP A 57 14.53 -7.18 -8.31
N LEU A 58 13.70 -6.94 -7.29
CA LEU A 58 13.90 -7.47 -5.94
C LEU A 58 12.56 -7.84 -5.29
N VAL A 59 12.51 -9.02 -4.67
CA VAL A 59 11.38 -9.44 -3.84
C VAL A 59 11.83 -9.54 -2.39
N ILE A 60 11.27 -8.68 -1.53
CA ILE A 60 11.51 -8.68 -0.09
C ILE A 60 10.39 -9.43 0.60
N LYS A 61 10.76 -10.37 1.47
CA LYS A 61 9.83 -11.16 2.27
C LYS A 61 9.92 -10.72 3.73
N ASP A 62 8.80 -10.34 4.33
CA ASP A 62 8.74 -10.24 5.79
C ASP A 62 8.88 -11.63 6.38
N SER A 63 9.81 -11.83 7.32
CA SER A 63 9.79 -13.03 8.16
C SER A 63 8.54 -13.01 9.04
N SER A 64 7.90 -14.15 9.26
CA SER A 64 6.79 -14.31 10.21
C SER A 64 7.16 -13.99 11.66
N GLU A 65 8.46 -13.90 11.98
CA GLU A 65 9.00 -13.78 13.33
C GLU A 65 9.38 -12.33 13.70
N LYS A 66 9.58 -11.45 12.72
CA LYS A 66 9.89 -10.03 12.96
C LYS A 66 8.63 -9.17 12.83
N TRP A 67 8.05 -8.84 13.98
CA TRP A 67 6.83 -8.03 14.06
C TRP A 67 7.13 -6.52 14.00
N PHE A 68 8.34 -6.09 14.36
CA PHE A 68 8.76 -4.68 14.36
C PHE A 68 10.30 -4.49 14.29
N PRO A 69 10.82 -3.43 13.64
CA PRO A 69 10.10 -2.50 12.77
C PRO A 69 9.57 -3.24 11.54
N GLN A 70 8.39 -2.84 11.08
CA GLN A 70 7.85 -3.43 9.87
C GLN A 70 8.74 -3.01 8.69
N THR A 71 9.20 -3.97 7.89
CA THR A 71 10.03 -3.74 6.68
C THR A 71 9.42 -2.70 5.73
N ILE A 72 8.10 -2.46 5.82
CA ILE A 72 7.41 -1.40 5.09
C ILE A 72 7.97 0.01 5.37
N PHE A 73 8.43 0.29 6.59
CA PHE A 73 9.02 1.60 6.92
C PHE A 73 10.36 1.80 6.21
N GLU A 74 11.22 0.78 6.24
CA GLU A 74 12.52 0.79 5.58
C GLU A 74 12.37 0.93 4.08
N ILE A 75 11.49 0.11 3.49
CA ILE A 75 11.22 0.16 2.04
C ILE A 75 10.59 1.50 1.66
N ALA A 76 9.58 1.99 2.39
CA ALA A 76 8.97 3.27 2.09
C ALA A 76 10.01 4.39 2.15
N LYS A 77 10.90 4.38 3.15
CA LYS A 77 11.93 5.40 3.32
C LYS A 77 12.95 5.46 2.16
N LEU A 78 13.20 4.33 1.51
CA LEU A 78 14.12 4.21 0.37
C LEU A 78 13.42 4.35 -0.99
N SER A 79 12.08 4.34 -1.02
CA SER A 79 11.31 4.35 -2.27
C SER A 79 10.86 5.78 -2.61
N ASP A 80 10.87 6.13 -3.89
CA ASP A 80 10.26 7.39 -4.36
C ASP A 80 8.73 7.35 -4.28
N ILE A 81 8.16 6.18 -4.59
CA ILE A 81 6.72 5.90 -4.51
C ILE A 81 6.47 4.54 -3.90
N VAL A 82 5.33 4.39 -3.21
CA VAL A 82 4.83 3.08 -2.81
C VAL A 82 3.44 2.87 -3.41
N ILE A 83 3.26 1.73 -4.05
CA ILE A 83 1.98 1.27 -4.58
C ILE A 83 1.49 0.16 -3.66
N ASN A 84 0.31 0.35 -3.05
CA ASN A 84 -0.29 -0.64 -2.17
C ASN A 84 -1.78 -0.86 -2.50
N PHE A 85 -2.35 -1.93 -1.95
CA PHE A 85 -3.80 -2.06 -1.85
C PHE A 85 -4.30 -1.30 -0.63
N ILE A 86 -5.61 -1.06 -0.55
CA ILE A 86 -6.28 -0.46 0.62
C ILE A 86 -5.75 -1.11 1.91
N SER A 87 -4.94 -0.35 2.65
CA SER A 87 -4.19 -0.84 3.80
C SER A 87 -3.87 0.27 4.78
N SER A 88 -3.85 -0.06 6.08
CA SER A 88 -3.34 0.81 7.13
C SER A 88 -1.87 1.21 6.93
N GLY A 89 -1.09 0.45 6.15
CA GLY A 89 0.28 0.83 5.80
C GLY A 89 0.39 2.16 5.06
N THR A 90 -0.71 2.69 4.51
CA THR A 90 -0.78 4.04 3.93
C THR A 90 -0.34 5.11 4.94
N TYR A 91 -0.70 4.97 6.22
CA TYR A 91 -0.29 5.91 7.26
C TYR A 91 1.23 5.94 7.41
N ASP A 92 1.85 4.75 7.45
CA ASP A 92 3.28 4.56 7.65
C ASP A 92 4.10 5.08 6.46
N ILE A 93 3.62 4.83 5.24
CA ILE A 93 4.22 5.30 3.99
C ILE A 93 4.23 6.83 3.96
N ILE A 94 3.07 7.44 4.25
CA ILE A 94 2.93 8.91 4.26
C ILE A 94 3.79 9.51 5.39
N ALA A 95 3.83 8.90 6.57
CA ALA A 95 4.69 9.32 7.67
C ALA A 95 6.19 9.22 7.32
N SER A 96 6.56 8.28 6.46
CA SER A 96 7.93 8.06 5.96
C SER A 96 8.35 9.07 4.89
N ASN A 97 7.46 9.98 4.49
CA ASN A 97 7.66 10.97 3.44
C ASN A 97 7.72 10.39 2.02
N THR A 98 6.85 9.43 1.75
CA THR A 98 6.79 8.75 0.47
C THR A 98 5.40 8.87 -0.11
N PHE A 99 5.31 9.13 -1.42
CA PHE A 99 4.02 9.28 -2.08
C PHE A 99 3.35 7.92 -2.23
N ASN A 100 2.06 7.87 -1.93
CA ASN A 100 1.32 6.61 -1.88
C ASN A 100 0.28 6.51 -3.01
N ILE A 101 0.31 5.42 -3.77
CA ILE A 101 -0.74 5.05 -4.72
C ILE A 101 -1.53 3.88 -4.13
N SER A 102 -2.76 4.15 -3.71
CA SER A 102 -3.67 3.13 -3.19
C SER A 102 -4.53 2.54 -4.30
N ILE A 103 -4.56 1.22 -4.41
CA ILE A 103 -5.36 0.50 -5.40
C ILE A 103 -6.59 -0.12 -4.73
N ASN A 104 -7.76 0.20 -5.27
CA ASN A 104 -9.03 -0.45 -4.95
C ASN A 104 -9.23 -1.70 -5.80
N LEU A 105 -9.07 -2.86 -5.18
CA LEU A 105 -9.23 -4.16 -5.85
C LEU A 105 -10.68 -4.60 -6.00
N MET A 106 -11.50 -4.37 -4.98
CA MET A 106 -12.85 -4.94 -4.92
C MET A 106 -13.93 -3.94 -5.34
N GLU A 107 -13.54 -2.84 -5.97
CA GLU A 107 -14.44 -1.72 -6.30
C GLU A 107 -15.24 -1.27 -5.08
N ILE A 108 -14.60 -1.34 -3.89
CA ILE A 108 -15.25 -1.01 -2.63
C ILE A 108 -15.71 0.43 -2.73
N ASP A 109 -17.01 0.64 -2.59
CA ASP A 109 -17.53 1.97 -2.39
C ASP A 109 -17.09 2.47 -1.00
N MET A 110 -16.18 3.43 -1.03
CA MET A 110 -15.60 4.08 0.15
C MET A 110 -16.36 5.35 0.55
N THR A 111 -17.43 5.68 -0.17
CA THR A 111 -18.26 6.88 0.08
C THR A 111 -19.51 6.53 0.89
N SER A 112 -20.10 5.35 0.67
CA SER A 112 -21.32 4.90 1.36
C SER A 112 -21.09 4.08 2.62
N LYS A 113 -19.85 3.62 2.89
CA LYS A 113 -19.56 2.76 4.04
C LYS A 113 -19.21 3.57 5.30
N PRO A 114 -19.88 3.34 6.44
CA PRO A 114 -19.70 4.12 7.67
C PRO A 114 -18.40 3.80 8.44
N SER A 115 -17.61 2.83 7.99
CA SER A 115 -16.40 2.43 8.71
C SER A 115 -15.30 3.48 8.58
N TYR A 116 -14.76 3.89 9.72
CA TYR A 116 -13.68 4.86 9.85
C TYR A 116 -12.46 4.51 8.97
N PHE A 117 -12.16 3.21 8.81
CA PHE A 117 -11.03 2.73 8.02
C PHE A 117 -11.26 2.70 6.51
N PHE A 118 -12.50 2.89 6.05
CA PHE A 118 -12.88 2.88 4.64
C PHE A 118 -13.27 4.27 4.12
N LYS A 119 -12.76 5.34 4.74
CA LYS A 119 -12.92 6.69 4.20
C LYS A 119 -11.94 6.92 3.05
N LYS A 120 -12.44 7.25 1.86
CA LYS A 120 -11.62 7.52 0.66
C LYS A 120 -10.49 8.52 0.93
N GLU A 121 -10.77 9.55 1.75
CA GLU A 121 -9.81 10.60 2.13
C GLU A 121 -8.53 10.11 2.85
N ILE A 122 -8.54 8.91 3.42
CA ILE A 122 -7.34 8.28 3.99
C ILE A 122 -6.37 7.88 2.87
N TYR A 123 -6.92 7.40 1.75
CA TYR A 123 -6.18 6.79 0.64
C TYR A 123 -6.00 7.75 -0.55
N GLU A 124 -6.82 8.80 -0.60
CA GLU A 124 -6.78 9.90 -1.58
C GLU A 124 -6.64 11.23 -0.85
N TYR A 125 -5.43 11.79 -0.82
CA TYR A 125 -5.16 13.06 -0.18
C TYR A 125 -4.27 13.94 -1.07
N LYS A 126 -4.76 15.13 -1.41
CA LYS A 126 -4.13 16.02 -2.41
C LYS A 126 -2.63 16.21 -2.15
N GLY A 127 -1.81 15.83 -3.13
CA GLY A 127 -0.35 15.98 -3.08
C GLY A 127 0.35 15.03 -2.11
N VAL A 128 -0.32 13.99 -1.61
CA VAL A 128 0.23 13.01 -0.67
C VAL A 128 -0.03 11.59 -1.13
N SER A 129 -1.25 11.35 -1.61
CA SER A 129 -1.66 10.06 -2.12
C SER A 129 -2.71 10.18 -3.21
N VAL A 130 -2.79 9.15 -4.05
CA VAL A 130 -3.87 8.98 -5.02
C VAL A 130 -4.54 7.64 -4.80
N PHE A 131 -5.82 7.59 -5.13
CA PHE A 131 -6.62 6.38 -5.05
C PHE A 131 -7.13 6.03 -6.44
N LYS A 132 -6.87 4.79 -6.88
CA LYS A 132 -7.25 4.31 -8.21
C LYS A 132 -7.93 2.96 -8.15
N ASN A 133 -8.89 2.73 -9.04
CA ASN A 133 -9.40 1.39 -9.26
C ASN A 133 -8.32 0.55 -9.96
N TYR A 134 -8.24 -0.74 -9.65
CA TYR A 134 -7.28 -1.64 -10.29
C TYR A 134 -7.38 -1.65 -11.83
N LYS A 135 -8.57 -1.39 -12.40
CA LYS A 135 -8.78 -1.31 -13.85
C LYS A 135 -8.08 -0.09 -14.48
N GLU A 136 -7.85 0.95 -13.70
CA GLU A 136 -7.31 2.23 -14.18
C GLU A 136 -5.79 2.33 -14.00
N ILE A 137 -5.19 1.47 -13.16
CA ILE A 137 -3.80 1.62 -12.72
C ILE A 137 -2.82 1.61 -13.89
N GLY A 138 -3.01 0.74 -14.87
CA GLY A 138 -2.13 0.64 -16.04
C GLY A 138 -2.14 1.94 -16.84
N LYS A 139 -3.33 2.42 -17.24
CA LYS A 139 -3.48 3.68 -17.98
C LYS A 139 -3.03 4.88 -17.16
N PHE A 140 -3.26 4.88 -15.85
CA PHE A 140 -2.81 5.93 -14.95
C PHE A 140 -1.28 6.04 -14.95
N LEU A 141 -0.58 4.92 -14.75
CA LEU A 141 0.89 4.88 -14.75
C LEU A 141 1.47 5.23 -16.13
N GLU A 142 0.90 4.71 -17.22
CA GLU A 142 1.37 5.01 -18.59
C GLU A 142 1.37 6.51 -18.92
N ASN A 143 0.45 7.28 -18.32
CA ASN A 143 0.34 8.73 -18.50
C ASN A 143 1.04 9.55 -17.40
N SER A 144 1.73 8.90 -16.47
CA SER A 144 2.39 9.55 -15.33
C SER A 144 3.91 9.39 -15.41
N LYS A 145 4.63 10.37 -14.87
CA LYS A 145 6.06 10.33 -14.63
C LYS A 145 6.36 10.40 -13.13
N LEU A 146 7.58 10.06 -12.73
CA LEU A 146 7.93 9.98 -11.31
C LEU A 146 7.81 11.34 -10.60
N GLU A 147 8.09 12.44 -11.31
CA GLU A 147 8.02 13.80 -10.78
C GLU A 147 6.59 14.17 -10.37
N ASN A 148 5.57 13.54 -10.98
CA ASN A 148 4.16 13.73 -10.61
C ASN A 148 3.84 13.17 -9.21
N PHE A 149 4.72 12.34 -8.64
CA PHE A 149 4.54 11.68 -7.35
C PHE A 149 5.41 12.30 -6.26
N THR A 150 5.71 13.59 -6.34
CA THR A 150 6.41 14.30 -5.27
C THR A 150 5.45 14.65 -4.14
N ILE A 151 5.81 14.29 -2.91
CA ILE A 151 4.99 14.60 -1.74
C ILE A 151 5.01 16.09 -1.40
N ASN A 152 3.82 16.70 -1.29
CA ASN A 152 3.65 18.05 -0.79
C ASN A 152 3.77 18.04 0.74
N LYS A 153 4.88 18.57 1.25
CA LYS A 153 5.21 18.59 2.69
C LYS A 153 4.16 19.26 3.56
N ASN A 154 3.52 20.32 3.08
CA ASN A 154 2.50 21.03 3.84
C ASN A 154 1.23 20.19 3.98
N ASN A 155 0.81 19.53 2.90
CA ASN A 155 -0.33 18.63 2.92
C ASN A 155 -0.03 17.35 3.70
N GLN A 156 1.20 16.84 3.62
CA GLN A 156 1.65 15.72 4.44
C GLN A 156 1.55 16.05 5.93
N LYS A 157 2.04 17.22 6.37
CA LYS A 157 1.92 17.65 7.77
C LYS A 157 0.44 17.71 8.22
N LYS A 158 -0.44 18.22 7.35
CA LYS A 158 -1.90 18.24 7.62
C LYS A 158 -2.48 16.83 7.73
N TYR A 159 -2.08 15.92 6.84
CA TYR A 159 -2.47 14.51 6.87
C TYR A 159 -2.04 13.85 8.19
N ILE A 160 -0.76 13.96 8.54
CA ILE A 160 -0.19 13.39 9.77
C ILE A 160 -0.93 13.95 10.98
N LYS A 161 -1.12 15.27 11.06
CA LYS A 161 -1.86 15.89 12.17
C LYS A 161 -3.30 15.36 12.28
N LYS A 162 -3.97 15.15 11.15
CA LYS A 162 -5.37 14.68 11.11
C LYS A 162 -5.51 13.21 11.52
N TYR A 163 -4.61 12.33 11.06
CA TYR A 163 -4.80 10.87 11.18
C TYR A 163 -3.83 10.17 12.14
N LEU A 164 -2.65 10.73 12.38
CA LEU A 164 -1.61 10.13 13.22
C LEU A 164 -1.34 10.93 14.50
N GLY A 165 -1.81 12.17 14.58
CA GLY A 165 -1.57 13.05 15.71
C GLY A 165 -0.14 13.56 15.75
N GLN A 166 0.55 13.34 16.88
CA GLN A 166 1.94 13.79 17.07
C GLN A 166 2.92 12.82 16.41
N ASN A 167 3.70 13.31 15.44
CA ASN A 167 4.80 12.57 14.81
C ASN A 167 6.14 13.28 15.05
N ASP A 168 6.56 13.35 16.30
CA ASP A 168 7.84 13.92 16.72
C ASP A 168 8.90 12.86 17.00
N ARG A 169 8.60 11.59 16.68
CA ARG A 169 9.48 10.43 16.88
C ARG A 169 9.80 10.11 18.35
N GLN A 170 9.04 10.67 19.30
CA GLN A 170 9.25 10.45 20.74
C GLN A 170 8.28 9.43 21.35
N ALA A 171 7.47 8.74 20.55
CA ALA A 171 6.44 7.82 21.06
C ALA A 171 7.02 6.77 22.01
N SER A 172 8.08 6.05 21.60
CA SER A 172 8.73 5.04 22.44
C SER A 172 9.32 5.64 23.71
N LYS A 173 9.95 6.82 23.63
CA LYS A 173 10.50 7.52 24.79
C LYS A 173 9.41 7.87 25.80
N ARG A 174 8.27 8.42 25.35
CA ARG A 174 7.15 8.74 26.25
C ARG A 174 6.62 7.52 26.99
N ILE A 175 6.54 6.38 26.31
CA ILE A 175 6.09 5.12 26.93
C ILE A 175 7.08 4.67 28.00
N ILE A 176 8.38 4.66 27.69
CA ILE A 176 9.44 4.29 28.64
C ILE A 176 9.43 5.25 29.84
N ASP A 177 9.42 6.56 29.59
CA ASP A 177 9.39 7.59 30.63
C ASP A 177 8.13 7.44 31.53
N TYR A 178 6.99 7.04 30.96
CA TYR A 178 5.75 6.78 31.72
C TYR A 178 5.88 5.55 32.62
N ILE A 179 6.38 4.43 32.09
CA ILE A 179 6.58 3.20 32.86
C ILE A 179 7.53 3.49 34.03
N LEU A 180 8.69 4.09 33.77
CA LEU A 180 9.70 4.37 34.79
C LEU A 180 9.24 5.34 35.89
N LYS A 181 8.27 6.22 35.61
CA LYS A 181 7.69 7.16 36.61
C LYS A 181 6.58 6.55 37.46
N ASN A 182 5.98 5.45 37.02
CA ASN A 182 4.83 4.81 37.67
C ASN A 182 5.16 3.36 38.12
N SER A 183 6.44 2.99 38.13
CA SER A 183 6.98 1.75 38.71
C SER A 183 7.60 2.07 40.07
#